data_AF-A0A954FS70-F1
#
_entry.id   AF-A0A954FS70-F1
#
_cell.length_a   1.000
_cell.length_b   1.000
_cell.length_c   1.000
_cell.angle_alpha   90.00
_cell.angle_beta   90.00
_cell.angle_gamma   90.00
#
_symmetry.space_group_name_H-M   'P 1'
#
loop_
_entity.id
_entity.type
_entity.pdbx_description
1 polymer ?
#
loop_
_entity_poly.entity_id
_entity_poly.type
_entity_poly.pdbx_seq_one_letter_code
_entity_poly.pdbx_strand_id
1 'polypeptide(L)'
;MNPDTNSITSSRRSFATATGWIALGVATMGSVGSVYLSIGLGLKACPLCFYQRSFMMAAAISLLVSFWLDGVRSFRLCLVALPFAAAGLGVAMFHEYLVLSGKLECPPAVFGWGDGPIQSLAAFSVLTAVCLMGAFLNRHSSERQGLPSIIASILVGVGVAWACIASAPSLPPTPAQPYDAVKQPFDMCRPPFVKASN
;
A
#
# COMPACT_ATOMS: atom_id res chain seq x y z
N MET A 1 12.32 2.84 43.61
CA MET A 1 11.72 2.14 42.45
C MET A 1 10.29 2.65 42.32
N ASN A 2 9.98 3.35 41.23
CA ASN A 2 8.73 4.13 41.11
C ASN A 2 7.62 3.27 40.48
N PRO A 3 6.46 3.04 41.12
CA PRO A 3 5.38 2.20 40.58
C PRO A 3 4.78 2.73 39.26
N ASP A 4 4.92 4.02 38.98
CA ASP A 4 4.35 4.67 37.78
C ASP A 4 5.04 4.28 36.46
N THR A 5 6.30 3.84 36.49
CA THR A 5 7.00 3.41 35.26
C THR A 5 6.54 2.04 34.76
N ASN A 6 5.97 1.20 35.64
CA ASN A 6 5.52 -0.14 35.27
C ASN A 6 4.16 -0.13 34.54
N SER A 7 3.27 0.82 34.86
CA SER A 7 1.97 0.95 34.17
C SER A 7 2.12 1.49 32.74
N ILE A 8 3.01 2.49 32.54
CA ILE A 8 3.28 3.09 31.24
C ILE A 8 3.94 2.09 30.27
N THR A 9 4.85 1.25 30.77
CA THR A 9 5.55 0.25 29.95
C THR A 9 4.68 -0.96 29.58
N SER A 10 3.72 -1.32 30.44
CA SER A 10 2.70 -2.35 30.16
C SER A 10 1.73 -1.89 29.06
N SER A 11 1.17 -0.68 29.21
CA SER A 11 0.24 -0.10 28.24
C SER A 11 0.87 0.05 26.85
N ARG A 12 2.10 0.58 26.77
CA ARG A 12 2.83 0.72 25.49
C ARG A 12 3.08 -0.61 24.78
N ARG A 13 3.40 -1.69 25.52
CA ARG A 13 3.55 -3.03 24.95
C ARG A 13 2.22 -3.55 24.38
N SER A 14 1.12 -3.38 25.11
CA SER A 14 -0.21 -3.78 24.61
C SER A 14 -0.57 -3.06 23.31
N PHE A 15 -0.39 -1.73 23.26
CA PHE A 15 -0.63 -0.95 22.04
C PHE A 15 0.28 -1.37 20.87
N ALA A 16 1.56 -1.62 21.13
CA ALA A 16 2.50 -2.10 20.14
C ALA A 16 2.04 -3.44 19.52
N THR A 17 1.64 -4.40 20.35
CA THR A 17 1.13 -5.69 19.86
C THR A 17 -0.15 -5.52 19.03
N ALA A 18 -1.07 -4.66 19.49
CA ALA A 18 -2.29 -4.34 18.75
C ALA A 18 -1.98 -3.73 17.38
N THR A 19 -1.02 -2.80 17.28
CA THR A 19 -0.63 -2.21 15.99
C THR A 19 -0.05 -3.24 15.02
N GLY A 20 0.74 -4.21 15.51
CA GLY A 20 1.27 -5.28 14.68
C GLY A 20 0.16 -6.19 14.13
N TRP A 21 -0.82 -6.55 14.97
CA TRP A 21 -1.99 -7.32 14.55
C TRP A 21 -2.87 -6.58 13.55
N ILE A 22 -3.10 -5.28 13.78
CA ILE A 22 -3.87 -4.44 12.85
C ILE A 22 -3.13 -4.36 11.50
N ALA A 23 -1.82 -4.12 11.50
CA ALA A 23 -1.04 -4.08 10.26
C ALA A 23 -1.12 -5.40 9.48
N LEU A 24 -1.00 -6.53 10.17
CA LEU A 24 -1.13 -7.85 9.57
C LEU A 24 -2.55 -8.07 9.01
N GLY A 25 -3.59 -7.69 9.75
CA GLY A 25 -4.98 -7.78 9.30
C GLY A 25 -5.25 -6.94 8.05
N VAL A 26 -4.77 -5.69 8.02
CA VAL A 26 -4.91 -4.80 6.86
C VAL A 26 -4.17 -5.37 5.65
N ALA A 27 -2.93 -5.82 5.83
CA ALA A 27 -2.13 -6.36 4.73
C ALA A 27 -2.74 -7.65 4.17
N THR A 28 -3.17 -8.58 5.03
CA THR A 28 -3.81 -9.83 4.60
C THR A 28 -5.16 -9.59 3.92
N MET A 29 -5.98 -8.69 4.45
CA MET A 29 -7.26 -8.32 3.83
C MET A 29 -7.05 -7.64 2.46
N GLY A 30 -6.08 -6.74 2.36
CA GLY A 30 -5.68 -6.13 1.09
C GLY A 30 -5.17 -7.17 0.08
N SER A 31 -4.39 -8.15 0.55
CA SER A 31 -3.92 -9.28 -0.26
C SER A 31 -5.07 -10.13 -0.79
N VAL A 32 -5.98 -10.58 0.09
CA VAL A 32 -7.15 -11.38 -0.31
C VAL A 32 -8.03 -10.60 -1.28
N GLY A 33 -8.30 -9.32 -1.01
CA GLY A 33 -9.05 -8.45 -1.93
C GLY A 33 -8.40 -8.33 -3.31
N SER A 34 -7.08 -8.16 -3.36
CA SER A 34 -6.31 -8.13 -4.61
C SER A 34 -6.44 -9.42 -5.43
N VAL A 35 -6.36 -10.58 -4.78
CA VAL A 35 -6.54 -11.88 -5.44
C VAL A 35 -7.98 -12.04 -5.93
N TYR A 36 -8.96 -11.64 -5.12
CA TYR A 36 -10.37 -11.68 -5.48
C TYR A 36 -10.68 -10.82 -6.72
N LEU A 37 -10.12 -9.61 -6.83
CA LEU A 37 -10.27 -8.77 -8.01
C LEU A 37 -9.69 -9.44 -9.28
N SER A 38 -8.61 -10.21 -9.14
CA SER A 38 -7.94 -10.86 -10.28
C SER A 38 -8.69 -12.10 -10.74
N ILE A 39 -9.05 -12.99 -9.80
CA ILE A 39 -9.62 -14.31 -10.10
C ILE A 39 -11.15 -14.23 -10.16
N GLY A 40 -11.77 -13.49 -9.24
CA GLY A 40 -13.23 -13.40 -9.12
C GLY A 40 -13.89 -12.47 -10.14
N LEU A 41 -13.24 -11.35 -10.49
CA LEU A 41 -13.79 -10.36 -11.43
C LEU A 41 -13.07 -10.33 -12.80
N GLY A 42 -12.00 -11.12 -12.98
CA GLY A 42 -11.28 -11.20 -14.25
C GLY A 42 -10.58 -9.90 -14.68
N LEU A 43 -10.40 -8.95 -13.75
CA LEU A 43 -9.81 -7.64 -14.04
C LEU A 43 -8.31 -7.79 -14.33
N LYS A 44 -7.86 -7.27 -15.48
CA LYS A 44 -6.44 -7.24 -15.83
C LYS A 44 -5.77 -6.06 -15.12
N ALA A 45 -4.74 -6.36 -14.35
CA ALA A 45 -3.96 -5.32 -13.68
C ALA A 45 -3.13 -4.53 -14.69
N CYS A 46 -3.22 -3.20 -14.64
CA CYS A 46 -2.21 -2.36 -15.29
C CYS A 46 -0.86 -2.49 -14.55
N PRO A 47 0.26 -2.07 -15.16
CA PRO A 47 1.58 -2.14 -14.53
C PRO A 47 1.63 -1.49 -13.13
N LEU A 48 0.96 -0.35 -12.95
CA LEU A 48 0.90 0.34 -11.64
C LEU A 48 0.10 -0.45 -10.60
N CYS A 49 -1.07 -0.99 -10.98
CA CYS A 49 -1.85 -1.89 -10.12
C CYS A 49 -1.05 -3.13 -9.74
N PHE A 50 -0.29 -3.70 -10.67
CA PHE A 50 0.55 -4.86 -10.41
C PHE A 50 1.60 -4.58 -9.34
N TYR A 51 2.27 -3.42 -9.39
CA TYR A 51 3.22 -3.01 -8.35
C TYR A 51 2.54 -2.84 -7.00
N GLN A 52 1.39 -2.15 -6.95
CA GLN A 52 0.62 -1.98 -5.71
C GLN A 52 0.23 -3.33 -5.09
N ARG A 53 -0.30 -4.27 -5.88
CA ARG A 53 -0.64 -5.61 -5.40
C ARG A 53 0.59 -6.34 -4.86
N SER A 54 1.70 -6.30 -5.59
CA SER A 54 2.95 -6.95 -5.20
C SER A 54 3.49 -6.41 -3.87
N PHE A 55 3.45 -5.10 -3.66
CA PHE A 55 3.88 -4.49 -2.39
C PHE A 55 2.97 -4.86 -1.22
N MET A 56 1.66 -4.96 -1.44
CA MET A 56 0.74 -5.39 -0.39
C MET A 56 1.02 -6.84 0.05
N MET A 57 1.26 -7.75 -0.91
CA MET A 57 1.66 -9.14 -0.62
C MET A 57 3.01 -9.21 0.09
N ALA A 58 4.00 -8.45 -0.38
CA ALA A 58 5.32 -8.40 0.23
C ALA A 58 5.24 -7.91 1.68
N ALA A 59 4.42 -6.88 1.95
CA ALA A 59 4.16 -6.40 3.30
C ALA A 59 3.46 -7.46 4.17
N ALA A 60 2.43 -8.14 3.64
CA ALA A 60 1.72 -9.20 4.36
C ALA A 60 2.64 -10.36 4.74
N ILE A 61 3.45 -10.85 3.80
CA ILE A 61 4.41 -11.93 4.03
C ILE A 61 5.49 -11.48 5.01
N SER A 62 6.03 -10.27 4.86
CA SER A 62 7.06 -9.74 5.77
C SER A 62 6.55 -9.60 7.20
N LEU A 63 5.31 -9.13 7.38
CA LEU A 63 4.65 -9.07 8.68
C LEU A 63 4.41 -10.46 9.26
N LEU A 64 3.94 -11.41 8.45
CA LEU A 64 3.68 -12.79 8.87
C LEU A 64 4.96 -13.49 9.32
N VAL A 65 6.03 -13.41 8.52
CA VAL A 65 7.34 -14.00 8.85
C VAL A 65 7.92 -13.37 10.12
N SER A 66 7.86 -12.04 10.22
CA SER A 66 8.31 -11.33 11.42
C SER A 66 7.49 -11.71 12.66
N PHE A 67 6.20 -12.02 12.49
CA PHE A 67 5.33 -12.43 13.58
C PHE A 67 5.71 -13.82 14.07
N TRP A 68 6.00 -14.72 13.13
CA TRP A 68 6.40 -16.10 13.41
C TRP A 68 7.78 -16.20 14.07
N LEU A 69 8.76 -15.39 13.64
CA LEU A 69 10.13 -15.45 14.12
C LEU A 69 10.37 -14.72 15.45
N ASP A 70 9.72 -13.57 15.66
CA ASP A 70 10.12 -12.61 16.71
C ASP A 70 9.15 -12.57 17.90
N GLY A 71 8.16 -13.48 17.95
CA GLY A 71 7.33 -13.74 19.12
C GLY A 71 6.71 -12.47 19.73
N VAL A 72 6.11 -11.62 18.89
CA VAL A 72 5.41 -10.38 19.27
C VAL A 72 6.27 -9.11 19.51
N ARG A 73 7.56 -9.06 19.12
CA ARG A 73 8.33 -7.78 19.13
C ARG A 73 7.90 -6.84 17.99
N SER A 74 6.86 -6.04 18.27
CA SER A 74 6.15 -5.17 17.31
C SER A 74 7.00 -4.13 16.59
N PHE A 75 8.13 -3.71 17.17
CA PHE A 75 9.02 -2.73 16.54
C PHE A 75 9.64 -3.26 15.24
N ARG A 76 10.15 -4.49 15.25
CA ARG A 76 10.84 -5.08 14.09
C ARG A 76 9.86 -5.45 12.99
N LEU A 77 8.68 -5.93 13.38
CA LEU A 77 7.53 -6.17 12.53
C LEU A 77 7.19 -4.96 11.64
N CYS A 78 6.88 -3.82 12.26
CA CYS A 78 6.46 -2.63 11.54
C CYS A 78 7.60 -2.02 10.70
N LEU A 79 8.84 -2.08 11.19
CA LEU A 79 9.99 -1.48 10.50
C LEU A 79 10.35 -2.21 9.19
N VAL A 80 10.22 -3.54 9.16
CA VAL A 80 10.45 -4.37 7.97
C VAL A 80 9.33 -4.20 6.94
N ALA A 81 8.10 -3.98 7.38
CA ALA A 81 6.96 -3.73 6.49
C ALA A 81 6.91 -2.30 5.94
N LEU A 82 7.49 -1.34 6.67
CA LEU A 82 7.48 0.08 6.33
C LEU A 82 7.99 0.44 4.92
N PRO A 83 9.12 -0.10 4.41
CA PRO A 83 9.56 0.19 3.04
C PRO A 83 8.54 -0.26 1.99
N PHE A 84 7.89 -1.41 2.18
CA PHE A 84 6.85 -1.90 1.25
C PHE A 84 5.58 -1.05 1.31
N ALA A 85 5.18 -0.64 2.52
CA ALA A 85 4.03 0.25 2.71
C ALA A 85 4.27 1.63 2.08
N ALA A 86 5.45 2.21 2.29
CA ALA A 86 5.86 3.48 1.70
C ALA A 86 5.99 3.39 0.17
N ALA A 87 6.56 2.29 -0.35
CA ALA A 87 6.66 2.06 -1.79
C ALA A 87 5.28 1.95 -2.45
N GLY A 88 4.40 1.13 -1.88
CA GLY A 88 3.02 0.98 -2.36
C GLY A 88 2.22 2.28 -2.28
N LEU A 89 2.38 3.05 -1.20
CA LEU A 89 1.75 4.37 -1.06
C LEU A 89 2.24 5.35 -2.14
N GLY A 90 3.54 5.39 -2.43
CA GLY A 90 4.11 6.24 -3.48
C GLY A 90 3.54 5.91 -4.86
N VAL A 91 3.49 4.63 -5.22
CA VAL A 91 2.89 4.18 -6.49
C VAL A 91 1.39 4.46 -6.52
N ALA A 92 0.67 4.30 -5.41
CA ALA A 92 -0.75 4.60 -5.31
C ALA A 92 -1.05 6.09 -5.48
N MET A 93 -0.27 6.97 -4.86
CA MET A 93 -0.41 8.42 -5.04
C MET A 93 -0.17 8.84 -6.49
N PHE A 94 0.86 8.29 -7.14
CA PHE A 94 1.10 8.57 -8.55
C PHE A 94 -0.01 8.03 -9.45
N HIS A 95 -0.56 6.85 -9.13
CA HIS A 95 -1.67 6.29 -9.89
C HIS A 95 -2.94 7.15 -9.77
N GLU A 96 -3.29 7.57 -8.55
CA GLU A 96 -4.43 8.45 -8.30
C GLU A 96 -4.22 9.80 -9.00
N TYR A 97 -3.00 10.35 -8.99
CA TYR A 97 -2.68 11.56 -9.73
C TYR A 97 -2.95 11.43 -11.24
N LEU A 98 -2.67 10.27 -11.85
CA LEU A 98 -2.98 10.03 -13.25
C LEU A 98 -4.49 9.94 -13.53
N VAL A 99 -5.27 9.42 -12.58
CA VAL A 99 -6.73 9.40 -12.67
C VAL A 99 -7.30 10.81 -12.54
N LEU A 100 -6.89 11.56 -11.52
CA LEU A 100 -7.34 12.93 -11.28
C LEU A 100 -6.94 13.90 -12.40
N SER A 101 -5.80 13.66 -13.05
CA SER A 101 -5.36 14.44 -14.23
C SER A 101 -6.06 14.05 -15.52
N GLY A 102 -7.00 13.10 -15.49
CA GLY A 102 -7.73 12.63 -16.67
C GLY A 102 -6.86 11.89 -17.68
N LYS A 103 -5.69 11.39 -17.26
CA LYS A 103 -4.80 10.58 -18.13
C LYS A 103 -5.20 9.11 -18.14
N LEU A 104 -5.90 8.66 -17.10
CA LEU A 104 -6.33 7.28 -16.90
C LEU A 104 -7.74 7.24 -16.31
N GLU A 105 -8.55 6.31 -16.79
CA GLU A 105 -9.76 5.83 -16.14
C GLU A 105 -9.52 4.38 -15.69
N CYS A 106 -9.96 4.04 -14.48
CA CYS A 106 -9.81 2.71 -13.91
C CYS A 106 -11.16 2.10 -13.55
N PRO A 107 -11.29 0.76 -13.63
CA PRO A 107 -12.53 0.09 -13.28
C PRO A 107 -12.87 0.25 -11.79
N PRO A 108 -14.18 0.15 -11.45
CA PRO A 108 -14.63 0.24 -10.07
C PRO A 108 -14.00 -0.86 -9.22
N ALA A 109 -13.70 -0.49 -7.97
CA ALA A 109 -13.01 -1.35 -7.03
C ALA A 109 -13.97 -2.37 -6.36
N VAL A 110 -13.50 -3.08 -5.33
CA VAL A 110 -14.31 -4.07 -4.61
C VAL A 110 -15.58 -3.41 -4.07
N PHE A 111 -16.75 -4.02 -4.30
CA PHE A 111 -18.07 -3.51 -3.89
C PHE A 111 -18.52 -2.19 -4.54
N GLY A 112 -17.81 -1.69 -5.57
CA GLY A 112 -18.17 -0.44 -6.25
C GLY A 112 -17.92 0.83 -5.42
N TRP A 113 -17.13 0.74 -4.35
CA TRP A 113 -16.74 1.89 -3.52
C TRP A 113 -15.56 2.62 -4.15
N GLY A 114 -15.87 3.45 -5.15
CA GLY A 114 -14.88 4.24 -5.89
C GLY A 114 -14.03 3.40 -6.85
N ASP A 115 -12.97 4.01 -7.37
CA ASP A 115 -12.07 3.40 -8.34
C ASP A 115 -10.97 2.56 -7.66
N GLY A 116 -10.42 1.58 -8.38
CA GLY A 116 -9.32 0.75 -7.88
C GLY A 116 -8.14 1.51 -7.22
N PRO A 117 -7.68 2.64 -7.80
CA PRO A 117 -6.56 3.42 -7.26
C PRO A 117 -6.86 4.06 -5.91
N ILE A 118 -8.02 4.69 -5.70
CA ILE A 118 -8.34 5.35 -4.43
C ILE A 118 -8.51 4.34 -3.28
N GLN A 119 -9.08 3.17 -3.56
CA GLN A 119 -9.17 2.09 -2.55
C GLN A 119 -7.77 1.59 -2.15
N SER A 120 -6.87 1.44 -3.12
CA SER A 120 -5.49 1.02 -2.86
C SER A 120 -4.71 2.10 -2.11
N LEU A 121 -4.92 3.37 -2.46
CA LEU A 121 -4.34 4.52 -1.76
C LEU A 121 -4.78 4.53 -0.29
N ALA A 122 -6.07 4.32 -0.02
CA ALA A 122 -6.59 4.25 1.34
C ALA A 122 -5.97 3.09 2.12
N ALA A 123 -5.89 1.90 1.53
CA ALA A 123 -5.29 0.73 2.18
C ALA A 123 -3.81 0.94 2.52
N PHE A 124 -3.02 1.48 1.59
CA PHE A 124 -1.60 1.79 1.84
C PHE A 124 -1.40 2.94 2.82
N SER A 125 -2.31 3.92 2.84
CA SER A 125 -2.27 5.01 3.83
C SER A 125 -2.49 4.48 5.24
N VAL A 126 -3.50 3.61 5.42
CA VAL A 126 -3.76 2.95 6.69
C VAL A 126 -2.57 2.08 7.10
N LEU A 127 -2.07 1.22 6.21
CA LEU A 127 -0.92 0.36 6.50
C LEU A 127 0.32 1.16 6.90
N THR A 128 0.64 2.22 6.16
CA THR A 128 1.78 3.10 6.45
C THR A 128 1.60 3.80 7.79
N ALA A 129 0.41 4.35 8.08
CA ALA A 129 0.13 5.02 9.34
C ALA A 129 0.26 4.07 10.53
N VAL A 130 -0.27 2.85 10.43
CA VAL A 130 -0.18 1.84 11.49
C VAL A 130 1.28 1.40 11.69
N CYS A 131 2.04 1.17 10.61
CA CYS A 131 3.45 0.82 10.70
C CYS A 131 4.30 1.95 11.31
N LEU A 132 4.06 3.20 10.92
CA LEU A 132 4.72 4.36 11.52
C LEU A 132 4.37 4.48 13.01
N MET A 133 3.09 4.37 13.36
CA MET A 133 2.65 4.40 14.75
C MET A 133 3.33 3.30 15.58
N GLY A 134 3.35 2.06 15.07
CA GLY A 134 4.05 0.94 15.72
C GLY A 134 5.56 1.16 15.87
N ALA A 135 6.20 1.77 14.88
CA ALA A 135 7.62 2.12 14.92
C ALA A 135 7.92 3.26 15.92
N PHE A 136 7.10 4.32 15.94
CA PHE A 136 7.26 5.46 16.85
C PHE A 136 6.98 5.10 18.31
N LEU A 137 5.92 4.35 18.60
CA LEU A 137 5.57 3.96 19.97
C LEU A 137 6.64 3.10 20.63
N ASN A 138 7.38 2.31 19.85
CA ASN A 138 8.46 1.45 20.34
C ASN A 138 9.87 2.06 20.21
N ARG A 139 9.99 3.29 19.70
CA ARG A 139 11.29 3.98 19.51
C ARG A 139 12.13 4.06 20.78
N HIS A 140 11.49 4.16 21.95
CA HIS A 140 12.15 4.37 23.23
C HIS A 140 12.78 3.09 23.83
N SER A 141 12.48 1.91 23.27
CA SER A 141 13.03 0.64 23.77
C SER A 141 14.39 0.29 23.14
N SER A 142 14.81 0.96 22.07
CA SER A 142 16.01 0.63 21.31
C SER A 142 16.92 1.86 21.20
N GLU A 143 17.86 1.97 22.13
CA GLU A 143 18.74 3.13 22.37
C GLU A 143 19.65 3.52 21.18
N ARG A 144 19.75 2.68 20.13
CA ARG A 144 20.64 2.93 18.97
C ARG A 144 19.97 2.91 17.59
N GLN A 145 18.70 2.54 17.45
CA GLN A 145 18.09 2.23 16.13
C GLN A 145 16.75 2.93 15.86
N GLY A 146 16.38 3.95 16.63
CA GLY A 146 15.04 4.53 16.58
C GLY A 146 14.68 5.28 15.28
N LEU A 147 15.17 6.53 15.15
CA LEU A 147 14.77 7.42 14.06
C LEU A 147 15.52 7.18 12.74
N PRO A 148 16.84 6.93 12.74
CA PRO A 148 17.58 6.73 11.48
C PRO A 148 17.05 5.55 10.68
N SER A 149 16.64 4.46 11.35
CA SER A 149 16.09 3.29 10.67
C SER A 149 14.71 3.54 10.06
N ILE A 150 13.85 4.31 10.73
CA ILE A 150 12.54 4.71 10.16
C ILE A 150 12.77 5.55 8.90
N ILE A 151 13.65 6.56 8.98
CA ILE A 151 13.99 7.42 7.84
C ILE A 151 14.57 6.58 6.70
N ALA A 152 15.52 5.70 7.00
CA ALA A 152 16.12 4.81 6.00
C ALA A 152 15.06 3.92 5.32
N SER A 153 14.15 3.30 6.08
CA SER A 153 13.06 2.50 5.54
C SER A 153 12.14 3.31 4.62
N ILE A 154 11.80 4.54 4.98
CA ILE A 154 10.99 5.43 4.14
C ILE A 154 11.74 5.80 2.86
N LEU A 155 13.02 6.18 2.97
CA LEU A 155 13.84 6.53 1.80
C LEU A 155 14.00 5.35 0.84
N VAL A 156 14.19 4.14 1.36
CA VAL A 156 14.20 2.91 0.55
C VAL A 156 12.84 2.73 -0.14
N GLY A 157 11.74 2.87 0.59
CA GLY A 157 10.39 2.77 0.01
C GLY A 157 10.14 3.81 -1.09
N VAL A 158 10.54 5.05 -0.89
CA VAL A 158 10.43 6.14 -1.88
C VAL A 158 11.29 5.85 -3.11
N GLY A 159 12.54 5.40 -2.91
CA GLY A 159 13.43 5.04 -4.02
C GLY A 159 12.87 3.88 -4.85
N VAL A 160 12.30 2.87 -4.20
CA VAL A 160 11.63 1.74 -4.87
C VAL A 160 10.38 2.21 -5.61
N ALA A 161 9.54 3.07 -5.02
CA ALA A 161 8.38 3.64 -5.70
C ALA A 161 8.79 4.40 -6.96
N TRP A 162 9.82 5.25 -6.85
CA TRP A 162 10.35 6.00 -7.98
C TRP A 162 10.87 5.07 -9.08
N ALA A 163 11.62 4.01 -8.72
CA ALA A 163 12.10 3.03 -9.68
C ALA A 163 10.94 2.30 -10.40
N CYS A 164 9.89 1.92 -9.66
CA CYS A 164 8.69 1.32 -10.25
C CYS A 164 7.99 2.27 -11.23
N ILE A 165 7.82 3.55 -10.86
CA ILE A 165 7.20 4.57 -11.71
C ILE A 165 8.06 4.81 -12.96
N ALA A 166 9.37 4.96 -12.80
CA ALA A 166 10.30 5.18 -13.92
C ALA A 166 10.38 3.97 -14.87
N SER A 167 10.22 2.75 -14.35
CA SER A 167 10.17 1.52 -15.14
C SER A 167 8.82 1.26 -15.81
N ALA A 168 7.77 2.00 -15.44
CA ALA A 168 6.45 1.79 -16.00
C ALA A 168 6.44 2.16 -17.49
N PRO A 169 5.84 1.34 -18.37
CA PRO A 169 5.76 1.64 -19.78
C PRO A 169 4.97 2.96 -19.99
N SER A 170 5.31 3.69 -21.05
CA SER A 170 4.58 4.90 -21.41
C SER A 170 3.11 4.57 -21.68
N LEU A 171 2.23 5.49 -21.27
CA LEU A 171 0.80 5.33 -21.48
C LEU A 171 0.49 5.25 -22.99
N PRO A 172 -0.44 4.38 -23.41
CA PRO A 172 -0.90 4.37 -24.78
C PRO A 172 -1.53 5.72 -25.14
N PRO A 173 -1.48 6.13 -26.42
CA PRO A 173 -2.07 7.39 -26.85
C PRO A 173 -3.58 7.40 -26.59
N THR A 174 -4.12 8.59 -26.32
CA THR A 174 -5.56 8.80 -26.14
C THR A 174 -6.32 8.29 -27.36
N PRO A 175 -7.39 7.49 -27.17
CA PRO A 175 -8.14 6.93 -28.29
C PRO A 175 -8.80 8.04 -29.11
N ALA A 176 -8.79 7.89 -30.44
CA ALA A 176 -9.45 8.83 -31.36
C ALA A 176 -10.97 8.61 -31.49
N GLN A 177 -11.47 7.47 -31.00
CA GLN A 177 -12.90 7.11 -31.01
C GLN A 177 -13.33 6.57 -29.65
N PRO A 178 -14.62 6.67 -29.29
CA PRO A 178 -15.17 6.06 -28.08
C PRO A 178 -14.93 4.56 -28.05
N TYR A 179 -14.72 4.02 -26.84
CA TYR A 179 -14.58 2.59 -26.63
C TYR A 179 -15.88 1.84 -26.93
N ASP A 180 -15.78 0.78 -27.74
CA ASP A 180 -16.85 -0.17 -27.94
C ASP A 180 -16.92 -1.11 -26.74
N ALA A 181 -17.97 -0.99 -25.92
CA ALA A 181 -18.13 -1.75 -24.68
C ALA A 181 -18.16 -3.28 -24.89
N VAL A 182 -18.50 -3.76 -26.10
CA VAL A 182 -18.56 -5.19 -26.42
C VAL A 182 -17.17 -5.71 -26.80
N LYS A 183 -16.40 -4.93 -27.57
CA LYS A 183 -15.06 -5.34 -28.02
C LYS A 183 -13.96 -5.03 -27.02
N GLN A 184 -14.14 -3.97 -26.24
CA GLN A 184 -13.17 -3.44 -25.29
C GLN A 184 -13.86 -3.25 -23.93
N PRO A 185 -14.16 -4.37 -23.23
CA PRO A 185 -14.77 -4.32 -21.91
C PRO A 185 -13.89 -3.50 -20.96
N PHE A 186 -14.51 -2.87 -19.97
CA PHE A 186 -13.80 -2.06 -18.98
C PHE A 186 -13.18 -2.94 -17.89
N ASP A 187 -12.24 -3.82 -18.31
CA ASP A 187 -11.57 -4.82 -17.47
C ASP A 187 -10.16 -4.39 -17.03
N MET A 188 -9.65 -3.26 -17.53
CA MET A 188 -8.34 -2.70 -17.20
C MET A 188 -8.34 -1.18 -17.23
N CYS A 189 -7.38 -0.56 -16.53
CA CYS A 189 -7.18 0.89 -16.60
C CYS A 189 -6.73 1.29 -18.01
N ARG A 190 -7.34 2.34 -18.56
CA ARG A 190 -7.10 2.84 -19.93
C ARG A 190 -7.18 4.37 -19.99
N PRO A 191 -6.63 5.05 -21.00
CA PRO A 191 -6.82 6.50 -21.16
C PRO A 191 -8.28 6.83 -21.51
N PRO A 192 -8.88 7.89 -20.95
CA PRO A 192 -10.26 8.26 -21.29
C PRO A 192 -10.36 8.80 -22.73
N PHE A 193 -11.50 8.57 -23.38
CA PHE A 193 -11.80 9.21 -24.66
C PHE A 193 -12.14 10.69 -24.45
N VAL A 194 -11.30 11.58 -24.97
CA VAL A 194 -11.57 13.02 -24.99
C VAL A 194 -11.93 13.41 -26.41
N LYS A 195 -13.19 13.84 -26.63
CA LYS A 195 -13.60 14.39 -27.92
C LYS A 195 -12.81 15.67 -28.14
N ALA A 196 -12.03 15.74 -29.24
CA ALA A 196 -11.34 16.97 -29.60
C ALA A 196 -12.36 18.11 -29.67
N SER A 197 -12.22 19.10 -28.78
CA SER A 197 -13.00 20.33 -28.86
C SER A 197 -12.48 21.11 -30.06
N ASN A 198 -13.26 21.13 -31.14
CA ASN A 198 -13.09 22.10 -32.23
C ASN A 198 -13.39 23.51 -31.73
#